data_AF-A0ABD5NZ22-F1
#
_entry.id   AF-A0ABD5NZ22-F1
#
_cell.length_a   1.000
_cell.length_b   1.000
_cell.length_c   1.000
_cell.angle_alpha   90.00
_cell.angle_beta   90.00
_cell.angle_gamma   90.00
#
_symmetry.space_group_name_H-M   'P 1'
#
loop_
_entity.id
_entity.type
_entity.pdbx_description
1 polymer ?
#
loop_
_entity_poly.entity_id
_entity_poly.type
_entity_poly.pdbx_seq_one_letter_code
_entity_poly.pdbx_strand_id
1 'polypeptide(L)'
;MSDEFHALERQADALEAIATELRYQNAVLCELLVSMDDLAARVDDYHCPESEPRQRSGRAIQTAIADQLYERDDAEEKASVGFGPKGHASNWGENR
;
A
#
# COMPACT_ATOMS: atom_id res chain seq x y z
N MET A 1 7.98 -19.52 -32.09
CA MET A 1 7.23 -18.28 -31.81
C MET A 1 6.08 -18.50 -30.82
N SER A 2 5.38 -19.64 -30.78
CA SER A 2 4.34 -19.92 -29.76
C SER A 2 4.90 -20.11 -28.34
N ASP A 3 6.02 -20.81 -28.21
CA ASP A 3 6.52 -21.23 -26.88
C ASP A 3 7.11 -20.08 -26.07
N GLU A 4 7.73 -19.10 -26.75
CA GLU A 4 8.22 -17.87 -26.14
C GLU A 4 7.07 -16.99 -25.66
N PHE A 5 5.98 -16.90 -26.44
CA PHE A 5 4.78 -16.18 -26.06
C PHE A 5 4.11 -16.81 -24.83
N HIS A 6 3.96 -18.14 -24.80
CA HIS A 6 3.43 -18.86 -23.63
C HIS A 6 4.36 -18.82 -22.40
N ALA A 7 5.67 -18.67 -22.60
CA ALA A 7 6.59 -18.43 -21.49
C ALA A 7 6.40 -17.03 -20.90
N LEU A 8 6.20 -16.02 -21.76
CA LEU A 8 5.94 -14.64 -21.33
C LEU A 8 4.59 -14.51 -20.62
N GLU A 9 3.52 -15.15 -21.11
CA GLU A 9 2.21 -15.16 -20.43
C GLU A 9 2.34 -15.72 -19.01
N ARG A 10 2.99 -16.88 -18.84
CA ARG A 10 3.21 -17.47 -17.51
C ARG A 10 4.06 -16.60 -16.59
N GLN A 11 5.04 -15.88 -17.15
CA GLN A 11 5.82 -14.91 -16.37
C GLN A 11 4.98 -13.72 -15.94
N ALA A 12 4.12 -13.19 -16.82
CA ALA A 12 3.21 -12.11 -16.49
C ALA A 12 2.23 -12.53 -15.37
N ASP A 13 1.61 -13.70 -15.49
CA ASP A 13 0.71 -14.25 -14.47
C ASP A 13 1.41 -14.41 -13.11
N ALA A 14 2.65 -14.92 -13.13
CA ALA A 14 3.44 -15.08 -11.92
C ALA A 14 3.78 -13.72 -11.28
N LEU A 15 4.13 -12.72 -12.10
CA LEU A 15 4.40 -11.37 -11.61
C LEU A 15 3.15 -10.69 -11.05
N GLU A 16 1.99 -10.88 -11.67
CA GLU A 16 0.71 -10.35 -11.18
C GLU A 16 0.31 -11.00 -9.84
N ALA A 17 0.52 -12.32 -9.71
CA ALA A 17 0.30 -13.03 -8.45
C ALA A 17 1.24 -12.53 -7.34
N ILE A 18 2.54 -12.36 -7.65
CA ILE A 18 3.52 -11.80 -6.69
C ILE A 18 3.13 -10.38 -6.30
N ALA A 19 2.77 -9.54 -7.25
CA ALA A 19 2.33 -8.17 -6.98
C ALA A 19 1.11 -8.16 -6.04
N THR A 20 0.14 -9.03 -6.28
CA THR A 20 -1.06 -9.17 -5.42
C THR A 20 -0.72 -9.61 -4.01
N GLU A 21 0.18 -10.58 -3.85
CA GLU A 21 0.63 -11.04 -2.54
C GLU A 21 1.41 -9.96 -1.79
N LEU A 22 2.34 -9.27 -2.45
CA LEU A 22 3.09 -8.14 -1.86
C LEU A 22 2.16 -7.02 -1.39
N ARG A 23 1.11 -6.77 -2.18
CA ARG A 23 0.06 -5.79 -1.87
C ARG A 23 -0.72 -6.18 -0.61
N TYR A 24 -1.05 -7.46 -0.44
CA TYR A 24 -1.67 -7.97 0.78
C TYR A 24 -0.73 -7.88 1.99
N GLN A 25 0.52 -8.32 1.84
CA GLN A 25 1.52 -8.26 2.91
C GLN A 25 1.78 -6.83 3.39
N ASN A 26 1.80 -5.84 2.48
CA ASN A 26 1.96 -4.45 2.86
C ASN A 26 0.81 -3.96 3.75
N ALA A 27 -0.44 -4.28 3.41
CA ALA A 27 -1.59 -3.92 4.24
C ALA A 27 -1.54 -4.58 5.64
N VAL A 28 -1.14 -5.86 5.70
CA VAL A 28 -0.94 -6.56 6.97
C VAL A 28 0.15 -5.90 7.82
N LEU A 29 1.27 -5.50 7.20
CA LEU A 29 2.38 -4.84 7.91
C LEU A 29 1.97 -3.47 8.46
N CYS A 30 1.20 -2.68 7.71
CA CYS A 30 0.66 -1.41 8.20
C CYS A 30 -0.24 -1.62 9.43
N GLU A 31 -1.14 -2.60 9.40
CA GLU A 31 -1.99 -2.90 10.56
C GLU A 31 -1.21 -3.49 11.74
N LEU A 32 -0.14 -4.23 11.48
CA LEU A 32 0.77 -4.72 12.52
C LEU A 32 1.51 -3.56 13.22
N LEU A 33 1.99 -2.56 12.46
CA LEU A 33 2.61 -1.36 13.03
C LEU A 33 1.64 -0.60 13.94
N VAL A 34 0.39 -0.43 13.50
CA VAL A 34 -0.67 0.21 14.31
C VAL A 34 -0.94 -0.60 15.59
N SER A 35 -1.00 -1.92 15.47
CA SER A 35 -1.22 -2.80 16.64
C SER A 35 -0.04 -2.76 17.62
N MET A 36 1.19 -2.58 17.12
CA MET A 36 2.38 -2.40 17.94
C MET A 36 2.39 -1.05 18.66
N ASP A 37 1.97 0.03 17.97
CA ASP A 37 1.81 1.36 18.58
C ASP A 37 0.77 1.32 19.72
N ASP A 38 -0.37 0.67 19.47
CA ASP A 38 -1.43 0.43 20.46
C ASP A 38 -0.92 -0.34 21.70
N LEU A 39 0.01 -1.29 21.50
CA LEU A 39 0.63 -2.06 22.57
C LEU A 39 1.66 -1.23 23.33
N ALA A 40 2.55 -0.54 22.62
CA ALA A 40 3.60 0.31 23.19
C ALA A 40 2.99 1.34 24.14
N ALA A 41 1.89 1.99 23.74
CA ALA A 41 1.17 2.95 24.56
C ALA A 41 0.61 2.39 25.89
N ARG A 42 0.56 1.07 26.06
CA ARG A 42 0.08 0.41 27.29
C ARG A 42 1.20 -0.10 28.17
N VAL A 43 2.37 -0.36 27.59
CA VAL A 43 3.48 -1.05 28.27
C VAL A 43 4.69 -0.15 28.50
N ASP A 44 4.80 0.95 27.77
CA ASP A 44 5.88 1.91 27.87
C ASP A 44 5.34 3.28 28.32
N ASP A 45 5.73 3.68 29.53
CA ASP A 45 5.32 4.95 30.15
C ASP A 45 5.88 6.18 29.42
N TYR A 46 6.88 6.00 28.54
CA TYR A 46 7.50 7.07 27.76
C TYR A 46 7.00 7.12 26.31
N HIS A 47 6.19 6.14 25.89
CA HIS A 47 5.64 6.12 24.54
C HIS A 47 4.49 7.14 24.41
N CYS A 48 4.56 7.97 23.38
CA CYS A 48 3.52 8.93 23.03
C CYS A 48 2.91 8.51 21.69
N PRO A 49 1.78 7.79 21.68
CA PRO A 49 1.18 7.31 20.45
C PRO A 49 0.67 8.49 19.62
N GLU A 50 0.75 8.39 18.29
CA GLU A 50 0.26 9.43 17.38
C GLU A 50 -1.28 9.56 17.42
N SER A 51 -1.96 8.49 17.83
CA SER A 51 -3.42 8.43 17.95
C SER A 51 -3.85 7.72 19.23
N GLU A 52 -5.10 7.93 19.65
CA GLU A 52 -5.61 7.27 20.86
C GLU A 52 -5.59 5.73 20.69
N PRO A 53 -4.92 4.98 21.59
CA PRO A 53 -4.78 3.55 21.47
C PRO A 53 -6.12 2.81 21.50
N ARG A 54 -6.33 1.85 20.61
CA ARG A 54 -7.62 1.12 20.51
C ARG A 54 -7.48 -0.35 20.85
N GLN A 55 -8.53 -0.94 21.43
CA GLN A 55 -8.65 -2.39 21.53
C GLN A 55 -9.38 -2.92 20.30
N ARG A 56 -8.63 -3.42 19.32
CA ARG A 56 -9.19 -3.98 18.09
C ARG A 56 -9.44 -5.48 18.25
N SER A 57 -10.65 -5.90 17.93
CA SER A 57 -10.93 -7.33 17.74
C SER A 57 -10.26 -7.84 16.46
N GLY A 58 -10.03 -9.14 16.34
CA GLY A 58 -9.50 -9.73 15.11
C GLY A 58 -10.34 -9.39 13.87
N ARG A 59 -11.66 -9.22 14.02
CA ARG A 59 -12.53 -8.76 12.93
C ARG A 59 -12.24 -7.33 12.51
N ALA A 60 -12.01 -6.43 13.47
CA ALA A 60 -11.68 -5.04 13.18
C ALA A 60 -10.33 -4.91 12.45
N ILE A 61 -9.35 -5.75 12.81
CA ILE A 61 -8.05 -5.86 12.12
C ILE A 61 -8.25 -6.29 10.66
N GLN A 62 -9.05 -7.32 10.42
CA GLN A 62 -9.35 -7.80 9.05
C GLN A 62 -10.07 -6.73 8.21
N THR A 63 -10.99 -5.98 8.82
CA THR A 63 -11.63 -4.84 8.15
C THR A 63 -10.62 -3.75 7.80
N ALA A 64 -9.74 -3.37 8.73
CA ALA A 64 -8.72 -2.36 8.45
C ALA A 64 -7.76 -2.76 7.31
N ILE A 65 -7.36 -4.03 7.25
CA ILE A 65 -6.56 -4.56 6.13
C ILE A 65 -7.33 -4.45 4.80
N ALA A 66 -8.61 -4.81 4.80
CA ALA A 66 -9.45 -4.71 3.61
C ALA A 66 -9.65 -3.25 3.16
N ASP A 67 -9.85 -2.33 4.11
CA ASP A 67 -9.98 -0.90 3.82
C ASP A 67 -8.70 -0.33 3.20
N GLN A 68 -7.53 -0.70 3.72
CA GLN A 68 -6.24 -0.30 3.14
C GLN A 68 -6.03 -0.81 1.71
N LEU A 69 -6.45 -2.05 1.44
CA LEU A 69 -6.39 -2.61 0.07
C LEU A 69 -7.30 -1.82 -0.87
N TYR A 70 -8.53 -1.51 -0.43
CA TYR A 70 -9.47 -0.73 -1.20
C TYR A 70 -8.96 0.70 -1.47
N GLU A 71 -8.45 1.39 -0.45
CA GLU A 71 -7.89 2.74 -0.59
C GLU A 71 -6.71 2.78 -1.57
N ARG A 72 -5.85 1.76 -1.55
CA ARG A 72 -4.74 1.67 -2.50
C ARG A 72 -5.23 1.42 -3.92
N ASP A 73 -6.18 0.51 -4.11
CA ASP A 73 -6.73 0.20 -5.43
C ASP A 73 -7.45 1.43 -6.01
N ASP A 74 -8.20 2.18 -5.19
CA ASP A 74 -8.82 3.46 -5.56
C ASP A 74 -7.77 4.55 -5.89
N ALA A 75 -6.66 4.60 -5.16
CA ALA A 75 -5.55 5.51 -5.46
C ALA A 75 -4.83 5.14 -6.78
N GLU A 76 -4.62 3.86 -7.05
CA GLU A 76 -4.05 3.35 -8.31
C GLU A 76 -4.98 3.67 -9.49
N GLU A 77 -6.29 3.47 -9.34
CA GLU A 77 -7.29 3.82 -10.35
C GLU A 77 -7.28 5.33 -10.62
N LYS A 78 -7.33 6.17 -9.58
CA LYS A 78 -7.23 7.64 -9.72
C LYS A 78 -5.94 8.08 -10.39
N ALA A 79 -4.81 7.45 -10.07
CA ALA A 79 -3.52 7.74 -10.71
C ALA A 79 -3.53 7.37 -12.20
N SER A 80 -4.19 6.27 -12.57
CA SER A 80 -4.35 5.83 -13.96
C SER A 80 -5.20 6.79 -14.80
N VAL A 81 -6.21 7.42 -14.18
CA VAL A 81 -7.07 8.43 -14.83
C VAL A 81 -6.38 9.80 -14.93
N GLY A 82 -5.40 10.07 -14.06
CA GLY A 82 -4.65 11.34 -13.99
C GLY A 82 -3.55 11.53 -15.04
N PHE A 83 -3.10 10.47 -15.72
CA PHE A 83 -2.07 10.56 -16.77
C PHE A 83 -2.66 10.74 -18.18
N GLY A 84 -3.37 11.86 -18.38
CA GLY A 84 -3.45 12.49 -19.69
C GLY A 84 -2.15 13.28 -19.99
N PRO A 85 -1.72 13.41 -21.26
CA PRO A 85 -0.41 13.98 -21.58
C PRO A 85 -0.42 15.51 -21.47
N LYS A 86 -0.26 16.09 -20.27
CA LYS A 86 0.06 17.52 -20.02
C LYS A 86 0.76 17.65 -18.66
N GLY A 87 1.89 18.34 -18.49
CA GLY A 87 2.57 19.28 -19.37
C GLY A 87 4.01 19.52 -18.93
N HIS A 88 4.69 20.28 -19.78
CA HIS A 88 6.03 20.85 -19.65
C HIS A 88 6.61 20.87 -18.22
N ALA A 89 7.77 20.23 -18.06
CA ALA A 89 8.71 20.59 -17.00
C ALA A 89 9.13 22.05 -17.20
N SER A 90 8.52 22.97 -16.45
CA SER A 90 8.99 24.34 -16.33
C SER A 90 10.27 24.32 -15.49
N ASN A 91 11.39 24.40 -16.22
CA ASN A 91 12.73 24.83 -15.85
C ASN A 91 12.87 25.40 -14.42
N TRP A 92 13.45 24.62 -13.50
CA TRP A 92 14.01 25.08 -12.22
C TRP A 92 15.38 25.75 -12.45
N GLY A 93 15.39 26.90 -13.11
CA GLY A 93 16.64 27.59 -13.38
C GLY A 93 16.44 29.01 -13.87
N GLU A 94 16.20 29.93 -12.95
CA GLU A 94 16.61 31.35 -13.06
C GLU A 94 16.38 32.06 -11.72
N ASN A 95 17.41 32.06 -10.89
CA ASN A 95 17.67 33.13 -9.94
C ASN A 95 19.21 33.26 -9.84
N ARG A 96 19.76 34.14 -10.68
CA ARG A 96 21.06 34.78 -10.49
C ARG A 96 20.91 36.25 -10.82
#